data_AF-A0A6I4YLL2-F1
#
_entry.id   AF-A0A6I4YLL2-F1
#
_cell.length_a   1.000
_cell.length_b   1.000
_cell.length_c   1.000
_cell.angle_alpha   90.00
_cell.angle_beta   90.00
_cell.angle_gamma   90.00
#
_symmetry.space_group_name_H-M   'P 1'
#
loop_
_entity.id
_entity.type
_entity.pdbx_description
1 polymer ?
#
loop_
_entity_poly.entity_id
_entity_poly.type
_entity_poly.pdbx_seq_one_letter_code
_entity_poly.pdbx_strand_id
1 'polypeptide(L)'
;MNRHLTLLTLCSLLAAPAYAWVPKLEDTTAKNVIDGAYGRRDPVATYLTVDLSVKGGAFVGGKDAVTAFDGGAACVADWLAAPDDFTKGSRPAQLTVSGQADQLYFQAQDARNNFQNLSVKAALAEDSASRRLPDGQLRVDIGVRGLPGEKARGAYLVRLKGPDGKLIAPVRSTYVNDFKQEGGTWSGTLVYYFEPLKAGLGASDTVPLLLRTEADTDCAYQIPLDLGKFS
;
A
#
# COMPACT_ATOMS: atom_id res chain seq x y z
N MET A 1 53.74 24.79 0.13
CA MET A 1 52.92 25.69 -0.70
C MET A 1 51.69 24.95 -1.18
N ASN A 2 50.53 25.56 -0.92
CA ASN A 2 49.17 25.07 -1.12
C ASN A 2 48.90 24.43 -2.48
N ARG A 3 48.05 23.39 -2.48
CA ARG A 3 46.94 23.29 -3.43
C ARG A 3 45.86 22.33 -2.90
N HIS A 4 44.96 22.92 -2.12
CA HIS A 4 43.57 22.47 -2.06
C HIS A 4 42.98 22.63 -3.48
N LEU A 5 42.47 21.55 -4.07
CA LEU A 5 41.41 21.67 -5.07
C LEU A 5 40.33 20.65 -4.75
N THR A 6 39.28 21.20 -4.17
CA THR A 6 37.99 20.64 -3.82
C THR A 6 37.34 19.99 -5.05
N LEU A 7 37.04 18.69 -4.99
CA LEU A 7 36.09 18.04 -5.90
C LEU A 7 34.80 17.76 -5.12
N LEU A 8 33.97 18.80 -4.98
CA LEU A 8 32.58 18.67 -4.56
C LEU A 8 31.78 18.39 -5.84
N THR A 9 31.73 17.12 -6.25
CA THR A 9 30.89 16.70 -7.37
C THR A 9 29.47 16.55 -6.87
N LEU A 10 28.64 17.49 -7.31
CA LEU A 10 27.22 17.65 -7.07
C LEU A 10 26.43 16.46 -7.66
N CYS A 11 26.25 15.37 -6.91
CA CYS A 11 25.31 14.30 -7.23
C CYS A 11 23.87 14.69 -6.80
N SER A 12 23.32 15.77 -7.38
CA SER A 12 21.95 16.25 -7.11
C SER A 12 20.99 16.04 -8.29
N LEU A 13 21.25 15.06 -9.16
CA LEU A 13 20.33 14.67 -10.24
C LEU A 13 20.18 13.17 -10.24
N LEU A 14 19.24 12.66 -9.43
CA LEU A 14 18.51 11.38 -9.60
C LEU A 14 17.52 11.16 -8.42
N ALA A 15 17.05 12.23 -7.76
CA ALA A 15 15.81 12.12 -7.00
C ALA A 15 14.69 12.04 -8.05
N ALA A 16 14.45 10.83 -8.59
CA ALA A 16 13.22 10.54 -9.28
C ALA A 16 12.12 10.94 -8.29
N PRO A 17 11.33 11.98 -8.59
CA PRO A 17 10.30 12.36 -7.66
C PRO A 17 9.37 11.16 -7.53
N ALA A 18 9.24 10.68 -6.30
CA ALA A 18 8.37 9.60 -5.92
C ALA A 18 6.90 10.01 -6.16
N TYR A 19 6.48 9.97 -7.41
CA TYR A 19 5.14 10.34 -7.89
C TYR A 19 4.27 9.11 -8.14
N ALA A 20 4.51 8.03 -7.41
CA ALA A 20 3.86 6.77 -7.72
C ALA A 20 2.45 6.64 -7.08
N TRP A 21 2.10 7.54 -6.15
CA TRP A 21 0.73 7.99 -5.93
C TRP A 21 0.61 9.49 -6.14
N VAL A 22 -0.32 9.91 -7.01
CA VAL A 22 -0.59 11.32 -7.30
C VAL A 22 -2.04 11.68 -6.97
N PRO A 23 -2.30 12.92 -6.50
CA PRO A 23 -3.66 13.44 -6.36
C PRO A 23 -4.50 13.33 -7.63
N LYS A 24 -3.85 13.47 -8.78
CA LYS A 24 -4.47 13.37 -10.10
C LYS A 24 -3.40 12.94 -11.10
N LEU A 25 -3.75 12.06 -12.03
CA LEU A 25 -2.85 11.70 -13.12
C LEU A 25 -2.67 12.87 -14.08
N GLU A 26 -1.47 13.44 -14.09
CA GLU A 26 -1.04 14.46 -15.04
C GLU A 26 -0.33 13.85 -16.25
N ASP A 27 -0.24 14.61 -17.34
CA ASP A 27 0.37 14.20 -18.60
C ASP A 27 1.76 13.56 -18.43
N THR A 28 2.62 14.18 -17.60
CA THR A 28 3.98 13.69 -17.35
C THR A 28 3.98 12.34 -16.65
N THR A 29 3.20 12.20 -15.57
CA THR A 29 3.09 10.94 -14.82
C THR A 29 2.47 9.85 -15.69
N ALA A 30 1.39 10.17 -16.40
CA ALA A 30 0.73 9.23 -17.31
C ALA A 30 1.67 8.76 -18.42
N LYS A 31 2.42 9.69 -19.03
CA LYS A 31 3.45 9.35 -20.03
C LYS A 31 4.49 8.40 -19.46
N ASN A 32 5.00 8.67 -18.26
CA ASN A 32 6.04 7.86 -17.66
C ASN A 32 5.54 6.43 -17.34
N VAL A 33 4.32 6.31 -16.82
CA VAL A 33 3.70 5.00 -16.56
C VAL A 33 3.48 4.23 -17.87
N ILE A 34 2.93 4.88 -18.90
CA ILE A 34 2.71 4.26 -20.21
C ILE A 34 4.04 3.83 -20.82
N ASP A 35 5.03 4.71 -20.91
CA ASP A 35 6.31 4.38 -21.53
C ASP A 35 7.04 3.26 -20.77
N GLY A 36 6.91 3.21 -19.43
CA GLY A 36 7.41 2.10 -18.62
C GLY A 36 6.72 0.78 -18.94
N ALA A 37 5.39 0.78 -19.05
CA ALA A 37 4.63 -0.40 -19.48
C ALA A 37 4.99 -0.86 -20.90
N TYR A 38 5.35 0.06 -21.81
CA TYR A 38 5.76 -0.26 -23.19
C TYR A 38 7.25 -0.61 -23.32
N GLY A 39 8.02 -0.60 -22.24
CA GLY A 39 9.47 -0.88 -22.27
C GLY A 39 10.30 0.20 -22.97
N ARG A 40 9.75 1.41 -23.10
CA ARG A 40 10.45 2.58 -23.69
C ARG A 40 11.33 3.31 -22.67
N ARG A 41 11.19 2.96 -21.39
CA ARG A 41 11.96 3.45 -20.24
C ARG A 41 11.88 2.42 -19.11
N ASP A 42 12.65 2.67 -18.05
CA ASP A 42 12.51 1.91 -16.80
C ASP A 42 11.09 2.02 -16.25
N PRO A 43 10.49 0.91 -15.78
CA PRO A 43 9.19 0.93 -15.13
C PRO A 43 9.16 1.93 -13.98
N VAL A 44 8.09 2.72 -13.92
CA VAL A 44 7.81 3.53 -12.75
C VAL A 44 7.01 2.69 -11.79
N ALA A 45 7.43 2.72 -10.55
CA ALA A 45 6.65 2.27 -9.44
C ALA A 45 5.19 2.74 -9.48
N THR A 46 4.24 1.89 -9.11
CA THR A 46 2.82 2.29 -9.07
C THR A 46 2.06 1.79 -7.85
N TYR A 47 2.72 1.01 -7.00
CA TYR A 47 2.14 0.49 -5.77
C TYR A 47 3.22 0.36 -4.69
N LEU A 48 2.83 0.38 -3.43
CA LEU A 48 3.70 0.08 -2.28
C LEU A 48 3.31 -1.27 -1.72
N THR A 49 4.28 -2.17 -1.50
CA THR A 49 4.05 -3.40 -0.73
C THR A 49 4.76 -3.35 0.61
N VAL A 50 4.10 -3.85 1.66
CA VAL A 50 4.69 -4.08 2.97
C VAL A 50 4.53 -5.55 3.34
N ASP A 51 5.65 -6.24 3.52
CA ASP A 51 5.67 -7.64 3.96
C ASP A 51 5.68 -7.71 5.50
N LEU A 52 4.62 -8.28 6.08
CA LEU A 52 4.44 -8.45 7.52
C LEU A 52 4.65 -9.90 7.98
N SER A 53 5.16 -10.76 7.10
CA SER A 53 5.59 -12.08 7.51
C SER A 53 6.73 -11.97 8.53
N VAL A 54 6.82 -12.97 9.40
CA VAL A 54 7.86 -13.04 10.43
C VAL A 54 8.84 -14.12 10.02
N LYS A 55 10.13 -13.79 10.03
CA LYS A 55 11.21 -14.72 9.76
C LYS A 55 12.34 -14.49 10.77
N GLY A 56 12.77 -15.57 11.43
CA GLY A 56 13.83 -15.47 12.43
C GLY A 56 13.48 -14.58 13.64
N GLY A 57 12.19 -14.50 14.00
CA GLY A 57 11.71 -13.70 15.14
C GLY A 57 11.57 -12.20 14.87
N ALA A 58 11.66 -11.76 13.62
CA ALA A 58 11.46 -10.37 13.22
C ALA A 58 10.54 -10.26 11.98
N PHE A 59 9.85 -9.14 11.83
CA PHE A 59 9.11 -8.84 10.60
C PHE A 59 10.07 -8.66 9.41
N VAL A 60 9.70 -9.22 8.26
CA VAL A 60 10.47 -9.08 7.02
C VAL A 60 10.53 -7.62 6.56
N GLY A 61 9.44 -6.85 6.76
CA GLY A 61 9.40 -5.41 6.50
C GLY A 61 10.28 -4.55 7.44
N GLY A 62 10.99 -5.15 8.39
CA GLY A 62 11.88 -4.48 9.33
C GLY A 62 11.30 -4.35 10.74
N LYS A 63 12.14 -3.95 11.70
CA LYS A 63 11.81 -3.96 13.14
C LYS A 63 10.57 -3.13 13.51
N ASP A 64 10.29 -2.07 12.75
CA ASP A 64 9.20 -1.12 12.99
C ASP A 64 8.04 -1.32 11.97
N ALA A 65 8.02 -2.45 11.25
CA ALA A 65 6.96 -2.76 10.28
C ALA A 65 5.57 -2.88 10.93
N VAL A 66 5.53 -3.36 12.17
CA VAL A 66 4.32 -3.41 13.00
C VAL A 66 4.67 -2.96 14.41
N THR A 67 3.94 -1.98 14.93
CA THR A 67 4.01 -1.57 16.34
C THR A 67 2.64 -1.68 16.99
N ALA A 68 2.58 -1.82 18.32
CA ALA A 68 1.31 -1.74 19.03
C ALA A 68 0.80 -0.30 19.01
N PHE A 69 -0.45 -0.10 18.57
CA PHE A 69 -1.20 1.15 18.73
C PHE A 69 -1.95 1.15 20.06
N ASP A 70 -2.52 0.00 20.42
CA ASP A 70 -3.24 -0.23 21.68
C ASP A 70 -3.04 -1.68 22.15
N GLY A 71 -3.35 -1.97 23.42
CA GLY A 71 -3.15 -3.29 24.06
C GLY A 71 -1.71 -3.57 24.53
N GLY A 72 -0.76 -2.69 24.22
CA GLY A 72 0.62 -2.74 24.71
C GLY A 72 1.57 -3.64 23.93
N ALA A 73 2.84 -3.67 24.34
CA ALA A 73 3.92 -4.34 23.59
C ALA A 73 3.74 -5.87 23.44
N ALA A 74 2.98 -6.49 24.35
CA ALA A 74 2.68 -7.92 24.32
C ALA A 74 1.96 -8.35 23.02
N CYS A 75 1.11 -7.48 22.44
CA CYS A 75 0.41 -7.76 21.19
C CYS A 75 1.38 -8.08 20.04
N VAL A 76 2.49 -7.34 19.94
CA VAL A 76 3.50 -7.56 18.89
C VAL A 76 4.45 -8.69 19.28
N ALA A 77 4.83 -8.79 20.56
CA ALA A 77 5.71 -9.86 21.05
C ALA A 77 5.11 -11.26 20.81
N ASP A 78 3.83 -11.44 21.11
CA ASP A 78 3.10 -12.69 20.87
C ASP A 78 3.06 -13.02 19.38
N TRP A 79 2.88 -12.00 18.54
CA TRP A 79 2.91 -12.21 17.10
C TRP A 79 4.27 -12.76 16.65
N LEU A 80 5.35 -12.05 17.00
CA LEU A 80 6.72 -12.41 16.63
C LEU A 80 7.15 -13.79 17.14
N ALA A 81 6.72 -14.16 18.35
CA ALA A 81 7.08 -15.44 18.97
C ALA A 81 6.40 -16.63 18.30
N ALA A 82 5.15 -16.48 17.85
CA ALA A 82 4.35 -17.57 17.28
C ALA A 82 3.60 -17.10 16.01
N PRO A 83 4.29 -16.83 14.88
CA PRO A 83 3.73 -16.15 13.69
C PRO A 83 2.52 -16.82 13.04
N ASP A 84 2.39 -18.13 13.19
CA ASP A 84 1.31 -18.94 12.60
C ASP A 84 0.35 -19.51 13.67
N ASP A 85 0.43 -19.00 14.91
CA ASP A 85 -0.55 -19.29 15.96
C ASP A 85 -1.72 -18.29 15.88
N PHE A 86 -2.85 -18.77 15.37
CA PHE A 86 -4.07 -17.99 15.18
C PHE A 86 -5.09 -18.17 16.31
N THR A 87 -4.72 -18.82 17.41
CA THR A 87 -5.63 -19.03 18.57
C THR A 87 -6.04 -17.72 19.24
N LYS A 88 -5.24 -16.66 19.09
CA LYS A 88 -5.51 -15.30 19.56
C LYS A 88 -6.05 -14.36 18.45
N GLY A 89 -6.44 -14.93 17.31
CA GLY A 89 -6.96 -14.21 16.16
C GLY A 89 -6.04 -14.22 14.94
N SER A 90 -6.63 -13.82 13.83
CA SER A 90 -5.98 -13.73 12.52
C SER A 90 -4.92 -12.63 12.48
N ARG A 91 -4.08 -12.67 11.44
CA ARG A 91 -2.95 -11.75 11.27
C ARG A 91 -2.85 -11.26 9.83
N PRO A 92 -2.59 -9.96 9.61
CA PRO A 92 -2.23 -9.50 8.28
C PRO A 92 -0.83 -10.01 7.92
N ALA A 93 -0.66 -10.50 6.71
CA ALA A 93 0.60 -11.04 6.21
C ALA A 93 1.28 -10.09 5.21
N GLN A 94 0.49 -9.33 4.46
CA GLN A 94 0.98 -8.39 3.46
C GLN A 94 0.00 -7.23 3.29
N LEU A 95 0.53 -6.07 2.93
CA LEU A 95 -0.24 -4.94 2.46
C LEU A 95 0.22 -4.53 1.08
N THR A 96 -0.73 -4.17 0.23
CA THR A 96 -0.48 -3.49 -1.04
C THR A 96 -1.27 -2.20 -1.07
N VAL A 97 -0.59 -1.09 -1.31
CA VAL A 97 -1.20 0.24 -1.43
C VAL A 97 -1.06 0.70 -2.88
N SER A 98 -2.16 1.09 -3.51
CA SER A 98 -2.20 1.49 -4.92
C SER A 98 -3.07 2.72 -5.15
N GLY A 99 -2.83 3.38 -6.28
CA GLY A 99 -3.60 4.52 -6.76
C GLY A 99 -3.92 4.40 -8.25
N GLN A 100 -4.35 5.49 -8.87
CA GLN A 100 -4.70 5.49 -10.30
C GLN A 100 -3.55 5.08 -11.22
N ALA A 101 -2.31 5.41 -10.86
CA ALA A 101 -1.13 5.07 -11.65
C ALA A 101 -1.02 3.55 -11.88
N ASP A 102 -1.40 2.76 -10.88
CA ASP A 102 -1.36 1.29 -10.96
C ASP A 102 -2.37 0.74 -11.97
N GLN A 103 -3.58 1.29 -11.96
CA GLN A 103 -4.58 0.90 -12.95
C GLN A 103 -4.23 1.39 -14.35
N LEU A 104 -3.60 2.57 -14.49
CA LEU A 104 -3.06 3.02 -15.76
C LEU A 104 -1.96 2.08 -16.26
N TYR A 105 -1.09 1.58 -15.38
CA TYR A 105 -0.05 0.61 -15.74
C TYR A 105 -0.68 -0.66 -16.33
N PHE A 106 -1.71 -1.22 -15.70
CA PHE A 106 -2.43 -2.38 -16.24
C PHE A 106 -3.14 -2.08 -17.57
N GLN A 107 -3.79 -0.91 -17.70
CA GLN A 107 -4.39 -0.48 -18.97
C GLN A 107 -3.35 -0.36 -20.09
N ALA A 108 -2.17 0.18 -19.79
CA ALA A 108 -1.09 0.33 -20.75
C ALA A 108 -0.49 -1.04 -21.16
N GLN A 109 -0.32 -1.96 -20.20
CA GLN A 109 0.11 -3.33 -20.48
C GLN A 109 -0.89 -4.09 -21.34
N ASP A 110 -2.19 -3.98 -21.03
CA ASP A 110 -3.25 -4.62 -21.81
C ASP A 110 -3.27 -4.09 -23.25
N ALA A 111 -3.23 -2.77 -23.43
CA ALA A 111 -3.13 -2.15 -24.75
C ALA A 111 -1.90 -2.66 -25.53
N ARG A 112 -0.72 -2.69 -24.88
CA ARG A 112 0.52 -3.21 -25.48
C ARG A 112 0.37 -4.66 -25.91
N ASN A 113 -0.17 -5.52 -25.05
CA ASN A 113 -0.35 -6.94 -25.31
C ASN A 113 -1.37 -7.19 -26.44
N ASN A 114 -2.30 -6.26 -26.66
CA ASN A 114 -3.25 -6.26 -27.78
C ASN A 114 -2.76 -5.47 -29.01
N PHE A 115 -1.44 -5.21 -29.11
CA PHE A 115 -0.82 -4.49 -30.24
C PHE A 115 -1.36 -3.07 -30.47
N GLN A 116 -1.90 -2.43 -29.43
CA GLN A 116 -2.37 -1.05 -29.46
C GLN A 116 -1.28 -0.11 -28.91
N ASN A 117 -1.39 1.18 -29.25
CA ASN A 117 -0.52 2.23 -28.70
C ASN A 117 -1.38 3.23 -27.92
N LEU A 118 -1.45 3.04 -26.60
CA LEU A 118 -2.18 3.93 -25.70
C LEU A 118 -1.47 5.27 -25.60
N SER A 119 -2.10 6.33 -26.12
CA SER A 119 -1.59 7.70 -25.96
C SER A 119 -1.97 8.29 -24.61
N VAL A 120 -1.21 9.27 -24.13
CA VAL A 120 -1.52 10.05 -22.92
C VAL A 120 -2.92 10.66 -23.01
N LYS A 121 -3.25 11.28 -24.15
CA LYS A 121 -4.58 11.87 -24.40
C LYS A 121 -5.70 10.85 -24.26
N ALA A 122 -5.54 9.64 -24.81
CA ALA A 122 -6.54 8.58 -24.71
C ALA A 122 -6.61 8.00 -23.29
N ALA A 123 -5.48 7.89 -22.59
CA ALA A 123 -5.42 7.42 -21.22
C ALA A 123 -6.11 8.39 -20.24
N LEU A 124 -6.00 9.70 -20.46
CA LEU A 124 -6.58 10.74 -19.62
C LEU A 124 -7.99 11.18 -20.06
N ALA A 125 -8.51 10.65 -21.17
CA ALA A 125 -9.89 10.87 -21.58
C ALA A 125 -10.88 10.30 -20.54
N GLU A 126 -12.04 10.94 -20.41
CA GLU A 126 -13.06 10.63 -19.39
C GLU A 126 -13.48 9.15 -19.40
N ASP A 127 -13.69 8.56 -20.57
CA ASP A 127 -14.07 7.14 -20.73
C ASP A 127 -13.04 6.17 -20.13
N SER A 128 -11.76 6.52 -20.21
CA SER A 128 -10.65 5.72 -19.66
C SER A 128 -10.42 6.03 -18.18
N ALA A 129 -10.55 7.30 -17.80
CA ALA A 129 -10.34 7.78 -16.44
C ALA A 129 -11.44 7.32 -15.48
N SER A 130 -12.69 7.31 -15.92
CA SER A 130 -13.86 6.87 -15.12
C SER A 130 -13.81 5.39 -14.71
N ARG A 131 -13.00 4.58 -15.41
CA ARG A 131 -12.77 3.16 -15.08
C ARG A 131 -11.70 2.96 -14.01
N ARG A 132 -11.01 4.03 -13.60
CA ARG A 132 -9.98 4.00 -12.56
C ARG A 132 -10.54 4.44 -11.21
N LEU A 133 -9.70 4.37 -10.17
CA LEU A 133 -9.93 4.98 -8.88
C LEU A 133 -10.16 6.49 -9.08
N PRO A 134 -11.02 7.13 -8.28
CA PRO A 134 -11.15 8.58 -8.26
C PRO A 134 -9.84 9.29 -7.93
N ASP A 135 -9.75 10.57 -8.31
CA ASP A 135 -8.62 11.45 -7.98
C ASP A 135 -8.35 11.44 -6.48
N GLY A 136 -7.10 11.18 -6.10
CA GLY A 136 -6.67 11.19 -4.70
C GLY A 136 -7.15 10.01 -3.86
N GLN A 137 -7.82 9.01 -4.44
CA GLN A 137 -8.20 7.81 -3.70
C GLN A 137 -7.01 6.85 -3.60
N LEU A 138 -6.81 6.30 -2.40
CA LEU A 138 -5.91 5.18 -2.13
C LEU A 138 -6.71 3.90 -1.98
N ARG A 139 -6.23 2.82 -2.58
CA ARG A 139 -6.67 1.46 -2.31
C ARG A 139 -5.62 0.77 -1.44
N VAL A 140 -6.06 0.12 -0.38
CA VAL A 140 -5.22 -0.68 0.52
C VAL A 140 -5.78 -2.10 0.53
N ASP A 141 -5.04 -3.02 -0.07
CA ASP A 141 -5.29 -4.46 -0.02
C ASP A 141 -4.52 -5.05 1.17
N ILE A 142 -5.19 -5.82 2.02
CA ILE A 142 -4.60 -6.47 3.20
C ILE A 142 -4.80 -7.96 3.07
N GLY A 143 -3.72 -8.68 2.80
CA GLY A 143 -3.71 -10.15 2.84
C GLY A 143 -3.75 -10.61 4.29
N VAL A 144 -4.74 -11.41 4.65
CA VAL A 144 -4.95 -11.91 6.02
C VAL A 144 -4.89 -13.44 6.06
N ARG A 145 -4.41 -13.97 7.18
CA ARG A 145 -4.34 -15.41 7.46
C ARG A 145 -4.89 -15.71 8.84
N GLY A 146 -5.50 -16.88 9.02
CA GLY A 146 -5.88 -17.37 10.34
C GLY A 146 -7.26 -16.94 10.82
N LEU A 147 -8.15 -16.48 9.94
CA LEU A 147 -9.51 -16.12 10.34
C LEU A 147 -10.27 -17.37 10.82
N PRO A 148 -11.02 -17.29 11.94
CA PRO A 148 -11.76 -18.43 12.48
C PRO A 148 -12.94 -18.86 11.60
N GLY A 149 -13.38 -17.98 10.71
CA GLY A 149 -14.44 -18.24 9.75
C GLY A 149 -14.49 -17.15 8.68
N GLU A 150 -15.07 -17.47 7.53
CA GLU A 150 -15.16 -16.52 6.40
C GLU A 150 -15.82 -15.19 6.80
N LYS A 151 -16.89 -15.25 7.62
CA LYS A 151 -17.63 -14.05 8.09
C LYS A 151 -16.78 -13.11 8.95
N ALA A 152 -15.74 -13.61 9.61
CA ALA A 152 -14.89 -12.81 10.50
C ALA A 152 -14.13 -11.70 9.75
N ARG A 153 -13.99 -11.81 8.42
CA ARG A 153 -13.44 -10.76 7.55
C ARG A 153 -14.13 -9.40 7.73
N GLY A 154 -15.41 -9.39 8.10
CA GLY A 154 -16.19 -8.17 8.32
C GLY A 154 -15.91 -7.47 9.65
N ALA A 155 -15.19 -8.11 10.59
CA ALA A 155 -14.90 -7.55 11.91
C ALA A 155 -13.65 -6.67 11.94
N TYR A 156 -12.86 -6.66 10.86
CA TYR A 156 -11.65 -5.86 10.78
C TYR A 156 -11.95 -4.36 10.83
N LEU A 157 -11.34 -3.67 11.79
CA LEU A 157 -11.39 -2.23 11.92
C LEU A 157 -10.08 -1.64 11.40
N VAL A 158 -10.17 -0.86 10.32
CA VAL A 158 -9.00 -0.23 9.68
C VAL A 158 -9.18 1.28 9.62
N ARG A 159 -8.13 2.03 9.96
CA ARG A 159 -8.08 3.50 9.91
C ARG A 159 -6.73 3.99 9.39
N LEU A 160 -6.69 5.17 8.77
CA LEU A 160 -5.45 5.93 8.66
C LEU A 160 -5.37 6.93 9.81
N LYS A 161 -4.18 7.17 10.33
CA LYS A 161 -3.95 8.19 11.36
C LYS A 161 -3.42 9.47 10.72
N GLY A 162 -4.17 10.55 10.84
CA GLY A 162 -3.80 11.90 10.40
C GLY A 162 -2.69 12.51 11.27
N PRO A 163 -2.05 13.61 10.80
CA PRO A 163 -0.96 14.28 11.52
C PRO A 163 -1.43 14.93 12.83
N ASP A 164 -2.70 15.28 12.93
CA ASP A 164 -3.40 15.77 14.13
C ASP A 164 -3.87 14.63 15.07
N GLY A 165 -3.56 13.37 14.73
CA GLY A 165 -4.04 12.18 15.43
C GLY A 165 -5.46 11.76 15.06
N LYS A 166 -6.13 12.45 14.12
CA LYS A 166 -7.48 12.09 13.67
C LYS A 166 -7.48 10.74 12.99
N LEU A 167 -8.46 9.90 13.36
CA LEU A 167 -8.65 8.61 12.72
C LEU A 167 -9.55 8.76 11.49
N ILE A 168 -9.00 8.45 10.32
CA ILE A 168 -9.65 8.55 9.03
C ILE A 168 -10.22 7.18 8.68
N ALA A 169 -11.54 7.11 8.53
CA ALA A 169 -12.23 5.90 8.10
C ALA A 169 -12.09 5.67 6.59
N PRO A 170 -12.10 4.41 6.13
CA PRO A 170 -12.23 4.12 4.71
C PRO A 170 -13.60 4.59 4.22
N VAL A 171 -13.64 5.13 3.00
CA VAL A 171 -14.89 5.51 2.32
C VAL A 171 -15.62 4.30 1.74
N ARG A 172 -14.90 3.20 1.55
CA ARG A 172 -15.44 1.91 1.11
C ARG A 172 -14.57 0.77 1.63
N SER A 173 -15.19 -0.35 1.98
CA SER A 173 -14.53 -1.62 2.28
C SER A 173 -15.17 -2.75 1.48
N THR A 174 -14.37 -3.71 1.06
CA THR A 174 -14.78 -4.92 0.33
C THR A 174 -13.71 -6.00 0.53
N TYR A 175 -13.78 -7.08 -0.24
CA TYR A 175 -12.80 -8.16 -0.28
C TYR A 175 -12.65 -8.67 -1.71
N VAL A 176 -11.50 -9.30 -1.99
CA VAL A 176 -11.29 -10.04 -3.23
C VAL A 176 -12.00 -11.40 -3.12
N ASN A 177 -12.42 -11.96 -4.26
CA ASN A 177 -12.97 -13.31 -4.32
C ASN A 177 -11.85 -14.37 -4.31
N ASP A 178 -11.01 -14.33 -3.28
CA ASP A 178 -9.84 -15.21 -3.10
C ASP A 178 -9.83 -15.94 -1.74
N PHE A 179 -10.90 -15.80 -0.96
CA PHE A 179 -11.00 -16.41 0.35
C PHE A 179 -11.05 -17.94 0.27
N LYS A 180 -10.18 -18.59 1.03
CA LYS A 180 -10.07 -20.05 1.08
C LYS A 180 -9.76 -20.55 2.48
N GLN A 181 -10.12 -21.79 2.75
CA GLN A 181 -9.80 -22.46 4.00
C GLN A 181 -8.44 -23.16 3.92
N GLU A 182 -7.59 -22.92 4.91
CA GLU A 182 -6.25 -23.50 5.06
C GLU A 182 -6.06 -23.92 6.52
N GLY A 183 -5.82 -25.21 6.77
CA GLY A 183 -5.56 -25.71 8.12
C GLY A 183 -6.69 -25.45 9.12
N GLY A 184 -7.95 -25.41 8.67
CA GLY A 184 -9.11 -25.10 9.51
C GLY A 184 -9.41 -23.60 9.68
N THR A 185 -8.49 -22.73 9.27
CA THR A 185 -8.66 -21.26 9.29
C THR A 185 -8.92 -20.72 7.89
N TRP A 186 -9.26 -19.44 7.77
CA TRP A 186 -9.50 -18.76 6.51
C TRP A 186 -8.41 -17.73 6.20
N SER A 187 -8.03 -17.67 4.93
CA SER A 187 -7.07 -16.70 4.37
C SER A 187 -7.70 -16.01 3.16
N GLY A 188 -7.35 -14.76 2.90
CA GLY A 188 -7.86 -14.00 1.74
C GLY A 188 -7.44 -12.53 1.78
N THR A 189 -7.98 -11.72 0.89
CA THR A 189 -7.61 -10.30 0.76
C THR A 189 -8.78 -9.36 1.09
N LEU A 190 -8.60 -8.56 2.13
CA LEU A 190 -9.48 -7.43 2.46
C LEU A 190 -9.08 -6.21 1.64
N VAL A 191 -10.03 -5.36 1.28
CA VAL A 191 -9.79 -4.17 0.44
C VAL A 191 -10.45 -2.94 1.05
N TYR A 192 -9.68 -1.88 1.26
CA TYR A 192 -10.14 -0.62 1.82
C TYR A 192 -9.79 0.54 0.90
N TYR A 193 -10.70 1.51 0.78
CA TYR A 193 -10.51 2.71 -0.03
C TYR A 193 -10.51 3.93 0.87
N PHE A 194 -9.53 4.82 0.72
CA PHE A 194 -9.35 6.02 1.52
C PHE A 194 -9.25 7.27 0.64
N GLU A 195 -9.63 8.43 1.19
CA GLU A 195 -9.45 9.74 0.56
C GLU A 195 -8.48 10.61 1.40
N PRO A 196 -7.20 10.21 1.51
CA PRO A 196 -6.20 10.84 2.38
C PRO A 196 -6.02 12.34 2.16
N LEU A 197 -6.07 12.81 0.91
CA LEU A 197 -5.90 14.23 0.59
C LEU A 197 -7.02 15.09 1.18
N LYS A 198 -8.26 14.59 1.19
CA LYS A 198 -9.39 15.27 1.83
C LYS A 198 -9.22 15.35 3.36
N ALA A 199 -8.38 14.50 3.92
CA ALA A 199 -8.01 14.49 5.33
C ALA A 199 -6.68 15.21 5.63
N GLY A 200 -6.08 15.90 4.63
CA GLY A 200 -4.87 16.68 4.82
C GLY A 200 -3.56 15.89 4.77
N LEU A 201 -3.58 14.63 4.34
CA LEU A 201 -2.39 13.79 4.16
C LEU A 201 -1.82 13.97 2.75
N GLY A 202 -0.53 14.28 2.65
CA GLY A 202 0.20 14.51 1.40
C GLY A 202 0.67 13.23 0.71
N ALA A 203 1.01 13.36 -0.58
CA ALA A 203 1.45 12.25 -1.43
C ALA A 203 2.79 11.62 -1.06
N SER A 204 3.60 12.30 -0.25
CA SER A 204 4.91 11.85 0.19
C SER A 204 4.98 11.63 1.70
N ASP A 205 3.83 11.64 2.38
CA ASP A 205 3.78 11.45 3.82
C ASP A 205 3.99 9.97 4.17
N THR A 206 4.57 9.73 5.35
CA THR A 206 4.46 8.42 5.99
C THR A 206 3.23 8.42 6.87
N VAL A 207 2.23 7.60 6.50
CA VAL A 207 0.93 7.55 7.14
C VAL A 207 0.77 6.25 7.92
N PRO A 208 0.48 6.30 9.22
CA PRO A 208 0.18 5.09 9.97
C PRO A 208 -1.17 4.51 9.58
N LEU A 209 -1.18 3.27 9.08
CA LEU A 209 -2.37 2.44 8.98
C LEU A 209 -2.58 1.72 10.31
N LEU A 210 -3.72 1.96 10.93
CA LEU A 210 -4.16 1.29 12.14
C LEU A 210 -5.06 0.13 11.77
N LEU A 211 -4.85 -1.02 12.41
CA LEU A 211 -5.72 -2.17 12.28
C LEU A 211 -6.06 -2.79 13.63
N ARG A 212 -7.29 -3.27 13.76
CA ARG A 212 -7.69 -4.23 14.79
C ARG A 212 -8.40 -5.38 14.09
N THR A 213 -8.07 -6.59 14.49
CA THR A 213 -8.59 -7.82 13.89
C THR A 213 -9.95 -8.18 14.49
N GLU A 214 -10.47 -9.36 14.15
CA GLU A 214 -11.68 -9.94 14.72
C GLU A 214 -11.54 -10.40 16.18
N ALA A 215 -10.31 -10.48 16.69
CA ALA A 215 -10.03 -11.03 18.01
C ALA A 215 -10.72 -10.21 19.11
N ASP A 216 -11.26 -10.90 20.11
CA ASP A 216 -11.84 -10.27 21.30
C ASP A 216 -10.73 -9.82 22.27
N THR A 217 -9.96 -8.82 21.84
CA THR A 217 -8.82 -8.25 22.57
C THR A 217 -8.68 -6.76 22.27
N ASP A 218 -7.97 -6.04 23.13
CA ASP A 218 -7.63 -4.63 22.90
C ASP A 218 -6.43 -4.43 21.96
N CYS A 219 -5.86 -5.50 21.40
CA CYS A 219 -4.71 -5.40 20.51
C CYS A 219 -5.06 -4.68 19.20
N ALA A 220 -4.53 -3.48 19.04
CA ALA A 220 -4.54 -2.75 17.79
C ALA A 220 -3.10 -2.50 17.33
N TYR A 221 -2.87 -2.59 16.03
CA TYR A 221 -1.55 -2.48 15.43
C TYR A 221 -1.45 -1.24 14.56
N GLN A 222 -0.24 -0.72 14.43
CA GLN A 222 0.12 0.37 13.56
C GLN A 222 1.18 -0.12 12.56
N ILE A 223 0.94 0.14 11.27
CA ILE A 223 1.85 -0.15 10.18
C ILE A 223 2.15 1.17 9.46
N PRO A 224 3.41 1.61 9.39
CA PRO A 224 3.76 2.81 8.64
C PRO A 224 3.67 2.55 7.13
N LEU A 225 2.87 3.36 6.43
CA LEU A 225 2.80 3.38 4.97
C LEU A 225 3.57 4.59 4.46
N ASP A 226 4.74 4.37 3.86
CA ASP A 226 5.53 5.45 3.26
C ASP A 226 5.00 5.73 1.84
N LEU A 227 4.13 6.73 1.70
CA LEU A 227 3.51 7.04 0.42
C LEU A 227 4.52 7.60 -0.61
N GLY A 228 5.70 8.02 -0.15
CA GLY A 228 6.84 8.38 -1.01
C GLY A 228 7.65 7.17 -1.50
N LYS A 229 7.27 5.93 -1.15
CA LYS A 229 7.98 4.69 -1.53
C LYS A 229 7.14 3.71 -2.33
N PHE A 230 6.13 4.20 -3.03
CA PHE A 230 5.54 3.36 -4.07
C PHE A 230 6.70 2.90 -4.98
N SER A 231 6.79 1.58 -5.15
CA SER A 231 7.85 0.80 -5.80
C SER A 231 7.42 0.14 -7.10
#